data_AF-A0A7C7YJJ5-F1
#
_entry.id   AF-A0A7C7YJJ5-F1
#
_cell.length_a   1.000
_cell.length_b   1.000
_cell.length_c   1.000
_cell.angle_alpha   90.00
_cell.angle_beta   90.00
_cell.angle_gamma   90.00
#
_symmetry.space_group_name_H-M   'P 1'
#
loop_
_entity.id
_entity.type
_entity.pdbx_description
1 polymer ?
#
loop_
_entity_poly.entity_id
_entity_poly.type
_entity_poly.pdbx_seq_one_letter_code
_entity_poly.pdbx_strand_id
1 'polypeptide(L)'
;MASLNPANPSEPPLGEAPRRPLRLARGILIGLVGAAALFFVARIGGGLLPVAVTWVDGLGYWGPLVFIVLYALATVLFIPGSILTLAGGALFGWASGVVYVFLAAVLGSSIAFLIARYGARGWIEERLGSSPRFEALDRAVGDEGLKITFLLRLSPVFPFNFLNYALGLTRVSLGDYLIASVGMLPVTFLYVYSGQVIGDVASLAGGASPERGAGYYGVLALGLGATLAVTAVVTRTARRALAGATELHSLTQPESE
;
A
#
# COMPACT_ATOMS: atom_id res chain seq x y z
N MET A 1 -47.05 -68.98 -2.61
CA MET A 1 -45.94 -68.82 -1.63
C MET A 1 -44.93 -67.89 -2.28
N ALA A 2 -44.96 -66.58 -2.02
CA ALA A 2 -44.16 -65.89 -0.98
C ALA A 2 -42.65 -66.22 -1.15
N SER A 3 -41.71 -65.31 -1.35
CA SER A 3 -41.62 -63.90 -0.96
C SER A 3 -40.45 -63.16 -1.65
N LEU A 4 -40.71 -61.93 -2.08
CA LEU A 4 -39.94 -60.68 -1.93
C LEU A 4 -38.38 -60.68 -1.92
N ASN A 5 -37.80 -60.03 -2.94
CA ASN A 5 -36.95 -58.81 -2.87
C ASN A 5 -35.48 -58.92 -2.33
N PRO A 6 -34.62 -57.90 -2.51
CA PRO A 6 -33.81 -57.57 -3.70
C PRO A 6 -32.32 -57.35 -3.38
N ALA A 7 -31.55 -56.96 -4.40
CA ALA A 7 -30.37 -56.09 -4.29
C ALA A 7 -29.19 -56.59 -3.44
N ASN A 8 -28.12 -57.00 -4.11
CA ASN A 8 -26.77 -56.78 -3.59
C ASN A 8 -26.02 -55.77 -4.46
N PRO A 9 -26.11 -54.45 -4.17
CA PRO A 9 -25.23 -53.44 -4.69
C PRO A 9 -24.15 -53.18 -3.63
N SER A 10 -23.08 -53.99 -3.64
CA SER A 10 -21.93 -53.79 -2.75
C SER A 10 -20.61 -53.68 -3.51
N GLU A 11 -20.63 -53.01 -4.66
CA GLU A 11 -19.42 -52.37 -5.18
C GLU A 11 -19.67 -50.87 -5.30
N PRO A 12 -19.16 -50.04 -4.37
CA PRO A 12 -19.10 -48.61 -4.61
C PRO A 12 -18.17 -48.36 -5.82
N PRO A 13 -18.58 -47.59 -6.84
CA PRO A 13 -17.65 -47.16 -7.88
C PRO A 13 -16.52 -46.38 -7.19
N LEU A 14 -15.29 -46.82 -7.48
CA LEU A 14 -14.03 -46.26 -6.99
C LEU A 14 -14.12 -44.72 -6.93
N GLY A 15 -13.95 -44.19 -5.72
CA GLY A 15 -14.13 -42.77 -5.43
C GLY A 15 -13.37 -41.88 -6.40
N GLU A 16 -14.07 -40.87 -6.93
CA GLU A 16 -13.43 -39.77 -7.62
C GLU A 16 -12.36 -39.16 -6.69
N ALA A 17 -11.10 -39.18 -7.15
CA ALA A 17 -9.99 -38.57 -6.45
C ALA A 17 -10.33 -37.10 -6.11
N PRO A 18 -10.02 -36.62 -4.90
CA PRO A 18 -10.38 -35.28 -4.48
C PRO A 18 -9.70 -34.26 -5.39
N ARG A 19 -10.49 -33.52 -6.20
CA ARG A 19 -10.06 -32.42 -7.10
C ARG A 19 -9.55 -31.17 -6.33
N ARG A 20 -8.83 -31.37 -5.22
CA ARG A 20 -8.30 -30.34 -4.32
C ARG A 20 -6.84 -29.90 -4.58
N PRO A 21 -5.91 -30.67 -5.21
CA PRO A 21 -4.51 -30.23 -5.30
C PRO A 21 -4.32 -29.08 -6.30
N LEU A 22 -5.18 -28.98 -7.33
CA LEU A 22 -5.04 -27.98 -8.38
C LEU A 22 -5.41 -26.55 -7.92
N ARG A 23 -6.34 -26.42 -6.95
CA ARG A 23 -6.73 -25.11 -6.38
C ARG A 23 -5.68 -24.59 -5.40
N LEU A 24 -5.07 -25.48 -4.62
CA LEU A 24 -3.95 -25.16 -3.73
C LEU A 24 -2.69 -24.82 -4.54
N ALA A 25 -2.36 -25.58 -5.58
CA ALA A 25 -1.25 -25.29 -6.48
C ALA A 25 -1.43 -23.94 -7.20
N ARG A 26 -2.65 -23.61 -7.64
CA ARG A 26 -2.97 -22.26 -8.17
C ARG A 26 -2.81 -21.17 -7.12
N GLY A 27 -3.25 -21.39 -5.89
CA GLY A 27 -3.09 -20.42 -4.79
C GLY A 27 -1.62 -20.15 -4.46
N ILE A 28 -0.80 -21.20 -4.42
CA ILE A 28 0.64 -21.11 -4.19
C ILE A 28 1.34 -20.42 -5.37
N LEU A 29 0.95 -20.73 -6.61
CA LEU A 29 1.49 -20.07 -7.81
C LEU A 29 1.15 -18.57 -7.84
N ILE A 30 -0.09 -18.19 -7.51
CA ILE A 30 -0.51 -16.79 -7.41
C ILE A 30 0.26 -16.08 -6.28
N GLY A 31 0.43 -16.75 -5.13
CA GLY A 31 1.24 -16.23 -4.02
C GLY A 31 2.72 -16.03 -4.40
N LEU A 32 3.32 -16.99 -5.11
CA LEU A 32 4.70 -16.93 -5.59
C LEU A 32 4.90 -15.86 -6.65
N VAL A 33 3.97 -15.73 -7.60
CA VAL A 33 3.98 -14.66 -8.61
C VAL A 33 3.81 -13.30 -7.95
N GLY A 34 2.91 -13.19 -6.96
CA GLY A 34 2.73 -11.98 -6.17
C GLY A 34 3.98 -11.60 -5.38
N ALA A 35 4.64 -12.58 -4.74
CA ALA A 35 5.89 -12.37 -4.00
C ALA A 35 7.07 -12.03 -4.92
N ALA A 36 7.17 -12.66 -6.10
CA ALA A 36 8.19 -12.37 -7.10
C ALA A 36 7.99 -10.99 -7.72
N ALA A 37 6.74 -10.60 -8.02
CA ALA A 37 6.41 -9.26 -8.46
C ALA A 37 6.75 -8.22 -7.40
N LEU A 38 6.42 -8.48 -6.13
CA LEU A 38 6.77 -7.61 -5.00
C LEU A 38 8.29 -7.48 -4.84
N PHE A 39 9.04 -8.58 -4.98
CA PHE A 39 10.49 -8.60 -4.92
C PHE A 39 11.13 -7.84 -6.09
N PHE A 40 10.65 -8.02 -7.32
CA PHE A 40 11.14 -7.29 -8.49
C PHE A 40 10.82 -5.80 -8.39
N VAL A 41 9.62 -5.44 -7.98
CA VAL A 41 9.22 -4.05 -7.69
C VAL A 41 10.10 -3.45 -6.60
N ALA A 42 10.37 -4.18 -5.52
CA ALA A 42 11.23 -3.72 -4.43
C ALA A 42 12.70 -3.56 -4.88
N ARG A 43 13.21 -4.46 -5.74
CA ARG A 43 14.58 -4.40 -6.25
C ARG A 43 14.76 -3.33 -7.32
N ILE A 44 13.78 -3.14 -8.20
CA ILE A 44 13.78 -2.10 -9.22
C ILE A 44 13.58 -0.73 -8.55
N GLY A 45 12.62 -0.61 -7.63
CA GLY A 45 12.39 0.60 -6.85
C GLY A 45 13.60 0.96 -5.98
N GLY A 46 14.17 0.02 -5.24
CA GLY A 46 15.33 0.27 -4.37
C GLY A 46 16.60 0.71 -5.10
N GLY A 47 16.78 0.31 -6.37
CA GLY A 47 17.92 0.71 -7.19
C GLY A 47 17.69 1.97 -8.03
N LEU A 48 16.48 2.15 -8.57
CA LEU A 48 16.15 3.29 -9.43
C LEU A 48 15.75 4.54 -8.64
N LEU A 49 15.20 4.41 -7.43
CA LEU A 49 14.78 5.58 -6.65
C LEU A 49 15.93 6.52 -6.33
N PRO A 50 17.08 6.08 -5.78
CA PRO A 50 18.16 7.01 -5.44
C PRO A 50 18.71 7.74 -6.67
N VAL A 51 18.78 7.05 -7.81
CA VAL A 51 19.24 7.61 -9.10
C VAL A 51 18.21 8.60 -9.67
N ALA A 52 16.92 8.27 -9.62
CA ALA A 52 15.85 9.16 -10.06
C ALA A 52 15.74 10.39 -9.14
N VAL A 53 15.89 10.21 -7.83
CA VAL A 53 15.88 11.26 -6.81
C VAL A 53 17.02 12.24 -7.05
N THR A 54 18.25 11.77 -7.20
CA THR A 54 19.42 12.63 -7.48
C THR A 54 19.34 13.33 -8.83
N TRP A 55 18.77 12.66 -9.85
CA TRP A 55 18.55 13.27 -11.16
C TRP A 55 17.45 14.35 -11.13
N VAL A 56 16.36 14.11 -10.40
CA VAL A 56 15.26 15.08 -10.22
C VAL A 56 15.72 16.29 -9.40
N ASP A 57 16.52 16.08 -8.36
CA ASP A 57 17.08 17.15 -7.54
C ASP A 57 18.05 18.04 -8.36
N GLY A 58 18.83 17.43 -9.25
CA GLY A 58 19.72 18.14 -10.18
C GLY A 58 19.02 18.97 -11.26
N LEU A 59 17.69 18.82 -11.44
CA LEU A 59 16.91 19.56 -12.45
C LEU A 59 16.43 20.95 -11.96
N GLY A 60 16.64 21.27 -10.67
CA GLY A 60 16.26 22.56 -10.08
C GLY A 60 14.76 22.87 -10.27
N TYR A 61 14.44 23.99 -10.92
CA TYR A 61 13.06 24.45 -11.11
C TYR A 61 12.16 23.45 -11.88
N TRP A 62 12.74 22.60 -12.75
CA TRP A 62 11.98 21.63 -13.54
C TRP A 62 11.70 20.32 -12.79
N GLY A 63 12.34 20.08 -11.66
CA GLY A 63 12.22 18.84 -10.87
C GLY A 63 10.77 18.43 -10.57
N PRO A 64 9.91 19.33 -10.05
CA PRO A 64 8.51 19.00 -9.76
C PRO A 64 7.71 18.58 -11.00
N LEU A 65 7.91 19.24 -12.14
CA LEU A 65 7.19 18.91 -13.38
C LEU A 65 7.58 17.52 -13.89
N VAL A 66 8.88 17.24 -13.92
CA VAL A 66 9.40 15.93 -14.35
C VAL A 66 8.92 14.83 -13.41
N PHE A 67 8.93 15.08 -12.09
CA PHE A 67 8.39 14.15 -11.10
C PHE A 67 6.91 13.84 -11.36
N ILE A 68 6.08 14.86 -11.61
CA ILE A 68 4.65 14.69 -11.90
C ILE A 68 4.43 13.80 -13.13
N VAL A 69 5.17 14.05 -14.21
CA VAL A 69 5.08 13.27 -15.45
C VAL A 69 5.54 11.83 -15.23
N LEU A 70 6.68 11.63 -14.58
CA LEU A 70 7.20 10.29 -14.29
C LEU A 70 6.25 9.50 -13.40
N TYR A 71 5.69 10.12 -12.37
CA TYR A 71 4.71 9.48 -11.50
C TYR A 71 3.43 9.12 -12.26
N ALA A 72 2.94 10.01 -13.12
CA ALA A 72 1.78 9.73 -13.96
C ALA A 72 2.02 8.53 -14.89
N LEU A 73 3.17 8.48 -15.55
CA LEU A 73 3.59 7.34 -16.38
C LEU A 73 3.71 6.06 -15.56
N ALA A 74 4.34 6.14 -14.39
CA ALA A 74 4.51 5.02 -13.49
C ALA A 74 3.15 4.44 -13.02
N THR A 75 2.18 5.31 -12.74
CA THR A 75 0.79 4.93 -12.42
C THR A 75 0.17 4.13 -13.56
N VAL A 76 0.32 4.59 -14.80
CA VAL A 76 -0.20 3.89 -15.99
C VAL A 76 0.48 2.52 -16.15
N LEU A 77 1.79 2.45 -15.91
CA LEU A 77 2.61 1.24 -16.01
C LEU A 77 2.49 0.29 -14.80
N PHE A 78 1.50 0.49 -13.93
CA PHE A 78 1.28 -0.34 -12.73
C PHE A 78 2.42 -0.34 -11.70
N ILE A 79 3.33 0.63 -11.76
CA ILE A 79 4.35 0.82 -10.71
C ILE A 79 3.65 1.30 -9.43
N PRO A 80 3.98 0.76 -8.24
CA PRO A 80 3.33 1.18 -7.00
C PRO A 80 3.57 2.65 -6.66
N GLY A 81 2.49 3.43 -6.65
CA GLY A 81 2.53 4.85 -6.31
C GLY A 81 3.05 5.12 -4.90
N SER A 82 2.95 4.18 -3.96
CA SER A 82 3.46 4.33 -2.58
C SER A 82 4.94 4.68 -2.53
N ILE A 83 5.75 4.04 -3.38
CA ILE A 83 7.19 4.26 -3.47
C ILE A 83 7.48 5.70 -3.94
N LEU A 84 6.74 6.14 -4.96
CA LEU A 84 6.89 7.47 -5.54
C LEU A 84 6.35 8.56 -4.63
N THR A 85 5.28 8.29 -3.87
CA THR A 85 4.75 9.21 -2.86
C THR A 85 5.75 9.43 -1.73
N LEU A 86 6.41 8.37 -1.26
CA LEU A 86 7.50 8.47 -0.29
C LEU A 86 8.67 9.28 -0.85
N ALA A 87 9.06 9.01 -2.11
CA ALA A 87 10.11 9.78 -2.78
C ALA A 87 9.76 11.27 -2.91
N GLY A 88 8.51 11.60 -3.24
CA GLY A 88 8.03 12.98 -3.32
C GLY A 88 8.14 13.72 -1.98
N GLY A 89 7.88 13.04 -0.87
CA GLY A 89 8.09 13.59 0.47
C GLY A 89 9.56 13.80 0.83
N ALA A 90 10.42 12.85 0.47
CA ALA A 90 11.86 12.96 0.70
C ALA A 90 12.51 14.06 -0.16
N LEU A 91 12.02 14.27 -1.38
CA LEU A 91 12.57 15.23 -2.34
C LEU A 91 12.10 16.66 -2.09
N PHE A 92 10.78 16.84 -1.94
CA PHE A 92 10.16 18.16 -1.97
C PHE A 92 9.68 18.62 -0.58
N GLY A 93 9.88 17.81 0.46
CA GLY A 93 9.30 18.02 1.77
C GLY A 93 7.78 17.81 1.78
N TRP A 94 7.18 17.97 2.95
CA TRP A 94 5.79 17.63 3.19
C TRP A 94 4.81 18.54 2.46
N ALA A 95 4.96 19.86 2.58
CA ALA A 95 3.99 20.80 2.02
C ALA A 95 3.94 20.76 0.48
N SER A 96 5.08 20.98 -0.18
CA SER A 96 5.22 20.90 -1.64
C SER A 96 5.05 19.47 -2.17
N GLY A 97 5.58 18.48 -1.45
CA GLY A 97 5.44 17.07 -1.81
C GLY A 97 3.99 16.60 -1.86
N VAL A 98 3.13 17.04 -0.92
CA VAL A 98 1.69 16.73 -0.97
C VAL A 98 1.07 17.31 -2.24
N VAL A 99 1.37 18.56 -2.59
CA VAL A 99 0.82 19.19 -3.80
C VAL A 99 1.28 18.46 -5.06
N TYR A 100 2.60 18.22 -5.20
CA TYR A 100 3.15 17.57 -6.40
C TYR A 100 2.68 16.13 -6.53
N VAL A 101 2.68 15.36 -5.44
CA VAL A 101 2.18 13.98 -5.46
C VAL A 101 0.68 13.95 -5.75
N PHE A 102 -0.11 14.86 -5.18
CA PHE A 102 -1.54 14.90 -5.46
C PHE A 102 -1.82 15.19 -6.94
N LEU A 103 -1.16 16.20 -7.51
CA LEU A 103 -1.28 16.52 -8.94
C LEU A 103 -0.83 15.34 -9.82
N ALA A 104 0.28 14.70 -9.47
CA ALA A 104 0.78 13.53 -10.15
C ALA A 104 -0.18 12.34 -10.09
N ALA A 105 -0.73 12.06 -8.92
CA ALA A 105 -1.67 10.97 -8.70
C ALA A 105 -3.00 11.23 -9.44
N VAL A 106 -3.53 12.46 -9.40
CA VAL A 106 -4.71 12.85 -10.18
C VAL A 106 -4.43 12.64 -11.67
N LEU A 107 -3.33 13.20 -12.20
CA LEU A 107 -2.97 13.09 -13.61
C LEU A 107 -2.82 11.63 -14.06
N GLY A 108 -2.01 10.83 -13.35
CA GLY A 108 -1.78 9.43 -13.67
C GLY A 108 -3.04 8.58 -13.56
N SER A 109 -3.84 8.80 -12.52
CA SER A 109 -5.09 8.07 -12.30
C SER A 109 -6.13 8.41 -13.37
N SER A 110 -6.24 9.68 -13.78
CA SER A 110 -7.08 10.11 -14.88
C SER A 110 -6.65 9.50 -16.22
N ILE A 111 -5.35 9.44 -16.52
CA ILE A 111 -4.88 8.79 -17.74
C ILE A 111 -5.24 7.31 -17.74
N ALA A 112 -4.99 6.58 -16.64
CA ALA A 112 -5.36 5.18 -16.50
C ALA A 112 -6.87 4.95 -16.66
N PHE A 113 -7.69 5.82 -16.03
CA PHE A 113 -9.14 5.81 -16.17
C PHE A 113 -9.59 5.99 -17.63
N LEU A 114 -9.00 6.95 -18.35
CA LEU A 114 -9.36 7.23 -19.74
C LEU A 114 -8.90 6.11 -20.68
N ILE A 115 -7.72 5.53 -20.45
CA ILE A 115 -7.24 4.35 -21.18
C ILE A 115 -8.26 3.20 -21.02
N ALA A 116 -8.73 2.93 -19.81
CA ALA A 116 -9.75 1.91 -19.59
C ALA A 116 -11.08 2.26 -20.30
N ARG A 117 -11.53 3.51 -20.14
CA ARG A 117 -12.81 4.00 -20.68
C ARG A 117 -12.90 3.90 -22.19
N TYR A 118 -11.84 4.28 -22.90
CA TYR A 118 -11.85 4.32 -24.37
C TYR A 118 -11.19 3.11 -25.02
N GLY A 119 -10.26 2.44 -24.32
CA GLY A 119 -9.52 1.31 -24.86
C GLY A 119 -10.11 -0.06 -24.54
N ALA A 120 -10.80 -0.22 -23.41
CA ALA A 120 -11.24 -1.54 -22.92
C ALA A 120 -12.73 -1.66 -22.62
N ARG A 121 -13.43 -0.55 -22.35
CA ARG A 121 -14.85 -0.56 -21.97
C ARG A 121 -15.76 -1.22 -23.00
N GLY A 122 -15.65 -0.85 -24.27
CA GLY A 122 -16.49 -1.42 -25.33
C GLY A 122 -16.35 -2.94 -25.43
N TRP A 123 -15.11 -3.44 -25.38
CA TRP A 123 -14.82 -4.88 -25.37
C TRP A 123 -15.39 -5.59 -24.13
N ILE A 124 -15.29 -4.97 -22.95
CA ILE A 124 -15.89 -5.50 -21.70
C ILE A 124 -17.41 -5.55 -21.81
N GLU A 125 -18.06 -4.50 -22.32
CA GLU A 125 -19.52 -4.43 -22.46
C GLU A 125 -20.02 -5.50 -23.45
N GLU A 126 -19.32 -5.74 -24.57
CA GLU A 126 -19.66 -6.82 -25.50
C GLU A 126 -19.53 -8.23 -24.88
N ARG A 127 -18.53 -8.43 -24.02
CA ARG A 127 -18.23 -9.76 -23.42
C ARG A 127 -19.02 -10.06 -22.16
N LEU A 128 -19.27 -9.04 -21.34
CA LEU A 128 -19.78 -9.16 -19.97
C LEU A 128 -21.07 -8.34 -19.74
N GLY A 129 -21.49 -7.50 -20.68
CA GLY A 129 -22.68 -6.66 -20.56
C GLY A 129 -23.99 -7.44 -20.40
N SER A 130 -24.04 -8.68 -20.90
CA SER A 130 -25.17 -9.59 -20.71
C SER A 130 -25.20 -10.27 -19.33
N SER A 131 -24.17 -10.07 -18.50
CA SER A 131 -24.14 -10.59 -17.13
C SER A 131 -24.95 -9.68 -16.20
N PRO A 132 -26.02 -10.18 -15.55
CA PRO A 132 -26.83 -9.37 -14.62
C PRO A 132 -26.02 -8.78 -13.47
N ARG A 133 -24.93 -9.45 -13.07
CA ARG A 133 -24.03 -8.98 -12.00
C ARG A 133 -23.19 -7.79 -12.43
N PHE A 134 -22.65 -7.83 -13.66
CA PHE A 134 -21.85 -6.73 -14.18
C PHE A 134 -22.72 -5.49 -14.38
N GLU A 135 -23.92 -5.66 -14.94
CA GLU A 135 -24.85 -4.55 -15.17
C GLU A 135 -25.37 -3.93 -13.87
N ALA A 136 -25.64 -4.75 -12.84
CA ALA A 136 -26.02 -4.26 -11.52
C ALA A 136 -24.89 -3.47 -10.85
N LEU A 137 -23.64 -3.96 -10.95
CA LEU A 137 -22.47 -3.26 -10.42
C LEU A 137 -22.21 -1.95 -11.18
N ASP A 138 -22.25 -1.98 -12.51
CA ASP A 138 -22.02 -0.82 -13.37
C ASP A 138 -23.05 0.28 -13.12
N ARG A 139 -24.33 -0.09 -12.92
CA ARG A 139 -25.38 0.85 -12.50
C ARG A 139 -25.16 1.39 -11.09
N ALA A 140 -24.98 0.53 -10.09
CA ALA A 140 -24.81 0.96 -8.71
C ALA A 140 -23.59 1.88 -8.55
N VAL A 141 -22.48 1.56 -9.22
CA VAL A 141 -21.26 2.39 -9.23
C VAL A 141 -21.45 3.67 -10.06
N GLY A 142 -22.23 3.63 -11.13
CA GLY A 142 -22.54 4.81 -11.95
C GLY A 142 -23.42 5.83 -11.22
N ASP A 143 -24.51 5.37 -10.60
CA ASP A 143 -25.53 6.23 -9.98
C ASP A 143 -24.99 7.03 -8.78
N GLU A 144 -24.07 6.42 -8.01
CA GLU A 144 -23.38 7.07 -6.88
C GLU A 144 -21.88 7.26 -7.16
N GLY A 145 -21.50 7.53 -8.41
CA GLY A 145 -20.11 7.53 -8.87
C GLY A 145 -19.15 8.37 -8.04
N LEU A 146 -19.55 9.59 -7.65
CA LEU A 146 -18.75 10.45 -6.78
C LEU A 146 -18.53 9.83 -5.39
N LYS A 147 -19.62 9.43 -4.73
CA LYS A 147 -19.60 8.92 -3.36
C LYS A 147 -18.85 7.59 -3.28
N ILE A 148 -19.12 6.68 -4.20
CA ILE A 148 -18.44 5.38 -4.25
C ILE A 148 -16.96 5.58 -4.55
N THR A 149 -16.60 6.39 -5.54
CA THR A 149 -15.19 6.66 -5.85
C THR A 149 -14.48 7.31 -4.66
N PHE A 150 -15.10 8.29 -4.00
CA PHE A 150 -14.52 8.97 -2.86
C PHE A 150 -14.27 8.01 -1.68
N LEU A 151 -15.25 7.17 -1.35
CA LEU A 151 -15.12 6.17 -0.30
C LEU A 151 -14.06 5.11 -0.62
N LEU A 152 -13.96 4.67 -1.89
CA LEU A 152 -12.92 3.75 -2.35
C LEU A 152 -11.53 4.38 -2.34
N ARG A 153 -11.42 5.71 -2.43
CA ARG A 153 -10.14 6.43 -2.34
C ARG A 153 -9.70 6.68 -0.89
N LEU A 154 -10.66 6.88 0.01
CA LEU A 154 -10.40 6.93 1.45
C LEU A 154 -10.03 5.56 2.01
N SER A 155 -10.64 4.50 1.48
CA SER A 155 -10.45 3.14 1.93
C SER A 155 -9.30 2.45 1.18
N PRO A 156 -8.22 1.99 1.84
CA PRO A 156 -7.09 1.33 1.19
C PRO A 156 -7.39 -0.12 0.75
N VAL A 157 -8.66 -0.48 0.53
CA VAL A 157 -9.09 -1.84 0.20
C VAL A 157 -8.63 -2.28 -1.18
N PHE A 158 -8.55 -1.37 -2.15
CA PHE A 158 -8.13 -1.69 -3.51
C PHE A 158 -6.76 -1.07 -3.82
N PRO A 159 -5.88 -1.81 -4.53
CA PRO A 159 -4.66 -1.25 -5.06
C PRO A 159 -4.97 -0.07 -5.98
N PHE A 160 -4.33 1.08 -5.73
CA PHE A 160 -4.55 2.34 -6.44
C PHE A 160 -4.59 2.17 -7.96
N ASN A 161 -3.58 1.49 -8.53
CA ASN A 161 -3.49 1.28 -9.98
C ASN A 161 -4.71 0.51 -10.51
N PHE A 162 -5.07 -0.60 -9.87
CA PHE A 162 -6.21 -1.41 -10.30
C PHE A 162 -7.54 -0.67 -10.20
N LEU A 163 -7.74 0.07 -9.09
CA LEU A 163 -8.95 0.85 -8.86
C LEU A 163 -9.20 1.86 -10.00
N ASN A 164 -8.16 2.51 -10.50
CA ASN A 164 -8.27 3.51 -11.56
C ASN A 164 -8.79 2.91 -12.87
N TYR A 165 -8.25 1.76 -13.28
CA TYR A 165 -8.73 1.05 -14.47
C TYR A 165 -10.13 0.48 -14.25
N ALA A 166 -10.42 -0.09 -13.08
CA ALA A 166 -11.73 -0.64 -12.77
C ALA A 166 -12.84 0.42 -12.85
N LEU A 167 -12.63 1.59 -12.25
CA LEU A 167 -13.57 2.72 -12.32
C LEU A 167 -13.69 3.29 -13.74
N GLY A 168 -12.63 3.21 -14.56
CA GLY A 168 -12.69 3.60 -15.96
C GLY A 168 -13.60 2.71 -16.81
N LEU A 169 -13.77 1.44 -16.41
CA LEU A 169 -14.69 0.50 -17.04
C LEU A 169 -16.15 0.69 -16.61
N THR A 170 -16.43 1.37 -15.50
CA THR A 170 -17.80 1.61 -15.00
C THR A 170 -18.39 2.92 -15.49
N ARG A 171 -19.70 3.17 -15.35
CA ARG A 171 -20.43 4.40 -15.76
C ARG A 171 -20.03 5.71 -15.08
N VAL A 172 -19.11 5.69 -14.11
CA VAL A 172 -18.67 6.89 -13.36
C VAL A 172 -18.25 8.01 -14.32
N SER A 173 -18.67 9.25 -14.09
CA SER A 173 -18.25 10.37 -14.94
C SER A 173 -16.81 10.79 -14.61
N LEU A 174 -16.09 11.36 -15.58
CA LEU A 174 -14.75 11.90 -15.33
C LEU A 174 -14.78 13.03 -14.28
N GLY A 175 -15.85 13.83 -14.26
CA GLY A 175 -16.05 14.90 -13.28
C GLY A 175 -16.15 14.35 -11.86
N ASP A 176 -17.02 13.37 -11.65
CA ASP A 176 -17.18 12.71 -10.34
C ASP A 176 -15.87 12.07 -9.88
N TYR A 177 -15.15 11.44 -10.80
CA TYR A 177 -13.86 10.81 -10.54
C TYR A 177 -12.79 11.84 -10.09
N LEU A 178 -12.72 12.99 -10.77
CA LEU A 178 -11.79 14.07 -10.44
C LEU A 178 -12.13 14.69 -9.08
N ILE A 179 -13.41 15.00 -8.82
CA ILE A 179 -13.85 15.57 -7.54
C ILE A 179 -13.58 14.58 -6.40
N ALA A 180 -13.90 13.30 -6.60
CA ALA A 180 -13.64 12.25 -5.63
C ALA A 180 -12.15 12.04 -5.34
N SER A 181 -11.25 12.52 -6.21
CA SER A 181 -9.79 12.40 -6.00
C SER A 181 -9.30 13.09 -4.74
N VAL A 182 -10.02 14.10 -4.25
CA VAL A 182 -9.76 14.75 -2.95
C VAL A 182 -9.73 13.73 -1.79
N GLY A 183 -10.46 12.62 -1.92
CA GLY A 183 -10.43 11.51 -0.94
C GLY A 183 -9.06 10.85 -0.78
N MET A 184 -8.10 11.08 -1.69
CA MET A 184 -6.73 10.58 -1.58
C MET A 184 -5.84 11.42 -0.66
N LEU A 185 -6.25 12.65 -0.34
CA LEU A 185 -5.43 13.58 0.42
C LEU A 185 -4.99 13.00 1.76
N PRO A 186 -5.86 12.41 2.61
CA PRO A 186 -5.43 11.92 3.94
C PRO A 186 -4.28 10.91 3.86
N VAL A 187 -4.38 9.95 2.92
CA VAL A 187 -3.33 8.95 2.69
C VAL A 187 -2.08 9.60 2.11
N THR A 188 -2.24 10.54 1.18
CA THR A 188 -1.13 11.30 0.58
C THR A 188 -0.36 12.08 1.65
N PHE A 189 -1.06 12.80 2.53
CA PHE A 189 -0.45 13.52 3.65
C PHE A 189 0.41 12.60 4.52
N LEU A 190 -0.13 11.44 4.90
CA LEU A 190 0.57 10.49 5.76
C LEU A 190 1.82 9.91 5.09
N TYR A 191 1.72 9.51 3.83
CA TYR A 191 2.84 8.90 3.11
C TYR A 191 3.91 9.93 2.75
N VAL A 192 3.53 11.13 2.30
CA VAL A 192 4.51 12.20 2.01
C VAL A 192 5.22 12.62 3.29
N TYR A 193 4.51 12.77 4.41
CA TYR A 193 5.14 13.08 5.70
C TYR A 193 6.15 12.00 6.10
N SER A 194 5.76 10.73 5.97
CA SER A 194 6.63 9.59 6.24
C SER A 194 7.86 9.60 5.30
N GLY A 195 7.67 9.95 4.03
CA GLY A 195 8.75 10.13 3.05
C GLY A 195 9.74 11.22 3.46
N GLN A 196 9.25 12.37 3.90
CA GLN A 196 10.11 13.44 4.42
C GLN A 196 10.92 12.96 5.62
N VAL A 197 10.28 12.34 6.62
CA VAL A 197 10.97 11.84 7.82
C VAL A 197 12.05 10.82 7.45
N ILE A 198 11.77 9.91 6.50
CA ILE A 198 12.76 8.95 6.00
C ILE A 198 13.93 9.66 5.30
N GLY A 199 13.62 10.66 4.46
CA GLY A 199 14.63 11.48 3.78
C GLY A 199 15.52 12.24 4.77
N ASP A 200 14.92 12.86 5.79
CA ASP A 200 15.61 13.57 6.85
C ASP A 200 16.56 12.63 7.60
N VAL A 201 16.07 11.46 8.04
CA VAL A 201 16.90 10.44 8.73
C VAL A 201 18.03 9.94 7.83
N ALA A 202 17.77 9.69 6.55
CA ALA A 202 18.79 9.25 5.59
C ALA A 202 19.86 10.32 5.35
N SER A 203 19.48 11.60 5.28
CA SER A 203 20.42 12.72 5.14
C SER A 203 21.33 12.87 6.37
N LEU A 204 20.78 12.65 7.56
CA LEU A 204 21.52 12.67 8.83
C LEU A 204 22.48 11.49 8.97
N ALA A 205 22.09 10.31 8.49
CA ALA A 205 22.97 9.14 8.43
C ALA A 205 24.04 9.24 7.32
N GLY A 206 23.75 9.99 6.25
CA GLY A 206 24.61 10.15 5.07
C GLY A 206 25.53 11.38 5.08
N GLY A 207 25.44 12.24 6.10
CA GLY A 207 26.35 13.38 6.28
C GLY A 207 26.05 14.61 5.41
N ALA A 208 24.87 14.72 4.78
CA ALA A 208 24.46 15.91 4.05
C ALA A 208 23.83 16.95 5.00
N SER A 209 24.21 18.22 4.86
CA SER A 209 23.78 19.31 5.75
C SER A 209 22.47 19.95 5.26
N PRO A 210 21.33 19.80 5.94
CA PRO A 210 20.12 20.56 5.62
C PRO A 210 20.27 22.01 6.12
N GLU A 211 19.51 22.95 5.58
CA GLU A 211 19.39 24.30 6.18
C GLU A 211 18.66 24.20 7.53
N ARG A 212 19.41 24.34 8.63
CA ARG A 212 18.95 24.08 10.01
C ARG A 212 18.43 25.37 10.67
N GLY A 213 17.11 25.53 10.75
CA GLY A 213 16.47 26.54 11.62
C GLY A 213 16.38 26.11 13.09
N ALA A 214 16.06 27.03 14.00
CA ALA A 214 15.98 26.76 15.46
C ALA A 214 14.97 25.65 15.84
N GLY A 215 13.91 25.46 15.05
CA GLY A 215 12.91 24.39 15.26
C GLY A 215 13.48 22.98 15.08
N TYR A 216 14.46 22.79 14.19
CA TYR A 216 15.13 21.50 13.97
C TYR A 216 15.87 21.02 15.22
N TYR A 217 16.61 21.93 15.89
CA TYR A 217 17.30 21.61 17.14
C TYR A 217 16.32 21.31 18.28
N GLY A 218 15.15 21.96 18.30
CA GLY A 218 14.10 21.70 19.28
C GLY A 218 13.54 20.28 19.17
N VAL A 219 13.19 19.83 17.95
CA VAL A 219 12.68 18.48 17.70
C VAL A 219 13.76 17.42 17.98
N LEU A 220 15.02 17.69 17.61
CA LEU A 220 16.12 16.77 17.84
C LEU A 220 16.44 16.61 19.34
N ALA A 221 16.48 17.71 20.09
CA ALA A 221 16.64 17.68 21.55
C ALA A 221 15.49 16.94 22.24
N LEU A 222 14.25 17.13 21.77
CA LEU A 222 13.09 16.40 22.27
C LEU A 222 13.17 14.90 22.00
N GLY A 223 13.51 14.51 20.77
CA GLY A 223 13.65 13.10 20.39
C GLY A 223 14.74 12.39 21.19
N LEU A 224 15.92 13.02 21.30
CA LEU A 224 17.03 12.49 22.09
C LEU A 224 16.68 12.39 23.57
N GLY A 225 16.01 13.41 24.11
CA GLY A 225 15.50 13.42 25.49
C GLY A 225 14.51 12.29 25.74
N ALA A 226 13.56 12.07 24.82
CA ALA A 226 12.58 10.99 24.91
C ALA A 226 13.25 9.61 24.87
N THR A 227 14.20 9.39 23.96
CA THR A 227 14.96 8.12 23.88
C THR A 227 15.72 7.86 25.17
N LEU A 228 16.46 8.84 25.68
CA LEU A 228 17.21 8.71 26.93
C LEU A 228 16.29 8.44 28.13
N ALA A 229 15.14 9.12 28.20
CA ALA A 229 14.15 8.90 29.24
C ALA A 229 13.57 7.47 29.20
N VAL A 230 13.18 6.99 28.02
CA VAL A 230 12.68 5.62 27.84
C VAL A 230 13.74 4.59 28.23
N THR A 231 14.98 4.74 27.73
CA THR A 231 16.08 3.84 28.06
C THR A 231 16.35 3.83 29.57
N ALA A 232 16.33 4.99 30.23
CA ALA A 232 16.54 5.09 31.67
C ALA A 232 15.41 4.44 32.47
N VAL A 233 14.15 4.65 32.08
CA VAL A 233 12.98 4.03 32.73
C VAL A 233 13.04 2.51 32.58
N VAL A 234 13.27 2.00 31.36
CA VAL A 234 13.37 0.56 31.11
C VAL A 234 14.52 -0.06 31.90
N THR A 235 15.69 0.57 31.91
CA THR A 235 16.86 0.08 32.66
C THR A 235 16.60 0.09 34.17
N ARG A 236 15.96 1.13 34.70
CA ARG A 236 15.62 1.22 36.13
C ARG A 236 14.59 0.17 36.54
N THR A 237 13.56 -0.04 35.72
CA THR A 237 12.53 -1.06 35.98
C THR A 237 13.12 -2.47 35.91
N ALA A 238 13.97 -2.75 34.93
CA ALA A 238 14.67 -4.02 34.82
C ALA A 238 15.57 -4.30 36.03
N ARG A 239 16.37 -3.32 36.47
CA ARG A 239 17.22 -3.45 37.66
C ARG A 239 16.42 -3.67 38.95
N ARG A 240 15.29 -2.98 39.13
CA ARG A 240 14.40 -3.16 40.30
C ARG A 240 13.76 -4.53 40.31
N ALA A 241 13.30 -5.02 39.16
CA ALA A 241 12.72 -6.36 39.03
C ALA A 241 13.75 -7.45 39.33
N LEU A 242 14.99 -7.29 38.87
CA LEU A 242 16.09 -8.23 39.15
C LEU A 242 16.51 -8.21 40.63
N ALA A 243 16.58 -7.04 41.26
CA ALA A 243 16.90 -6.92 42.69
C ALA A 243 15.83 -7.59 43.56
N GLY A 244 14.55 -7.35 43.29
CA GLY A 244 13.44 -7.98 44.02
C GLY A 244 13.36 -9.49 43.83
N ALA A 245 13.68 -10.00 42.63
CA ALA A 245 13.75 -11.45 42.38
C ALA A 245 14.89 -12.14 43.13
N THR A 246 16.02 -11.44 43.31
CA THR A 246 17.19 -11.96 44.06
C THR A 246 16.89 -12.02 45.56
N GLU A 247 16.25 -10.99 46.11
CA GLU A 247 15.82 -10.97 47.53
C GLU A 247 14.77 -12.04 47.82
N LEU A 248 13.75 -12.21 46.96
CA LEU A 248 12.70 -13.22 47.15
C LEU A 248 13.28 -14.65 47.13
N HIS A 249 14.25 -14.92 46.26
CA HIS A 249 14.94 -16.22 46.17
C HIS A 249 15.77 -16.50 47.43
N SER A 250 16.44 -15.48 47.99
CA SER A 250 17.19 -15.63 49.24
C SER A 250 16.30 -15.86 50.48
N LEU A 251 15.04 -15.43 50.45
CA LEU A 251 14.08 -15.63 51.56
C LEU A 251 13.31 -16.96 51.48
N THR A 252 13.28 -17.64 50.32
CA THR A 252 12.53 -18.90 50.12
C THR A 252 13.39 -20.16 50.24
N GLN A 253 14.71 -20.04 50.32
CA GLN A 253 15.61 -21.13 50.73
C GLN A 253 16.33 -20.75 52.03
N PRO A 254 15.74 -20.96 53.22
CA PRO A 254 16.54 -20.98 54.43
C PRO A 254 17.49 -22.18 54.31
N GLU A 255 18.78 -21.94 54.56
CA GLU A 255 19.84 -22.93 54.54
C GLU A 255 19.39 -24.19 55.30
N SER A 256 19.20 -25.28 54.55
CA SER A 256 19.04 -26.60 55.13
C SER A 256 20.45 -27.13 55.41
N GLU A 257 21.02 -26.68 56.53
CA GLU A 257 22.09 -27.41 57.21
C GLU A 257 21.51 -28.52 58.10
#